data_AF-A0A928XBG6-F1
#
_entry.id   AF-A0A928XBG6-F1
#
_cell.length_a   1.000
_cell.length_b   1.000
_cell.length_c   1.000
_cell.angle_alpha   90.00
_cell.angle_beta   90.00
_cell.angle_gamma   90.00
#
_symmetry.space_group_name_H-M   'P 1'
#
loop_
_entity.id
_entity.type
_entity.pdbx_description
1 polymer ?
#
loop_
_entity_poly.entity_id
_entity_poly.type
_entity_poly.pdbx_seq_one_letter_code
_entity_poly.pdbx_strand_id
1 'polypeptide(L)'
;MPSQHQRMRQDAARILDLRQTPKTALGKRRSSEELLAAVEQALAAADIPRERWKDSIPQPLSRVPESDYQRQVTQLYFDDLGLEKLAAFAVALRQLDPTLNVSSLGLTQRPLSGFDVELDVEYLVYAPQLGKKP
;
A
#
# COMPACT_ATOMS: atom_id res chain seq x y z
N MET A 1 20.87 -34.34 -13.75
CA MET A 1 21.47 -33.05 -14.13
C MET A 1 20.59 -32.42 -15.20
N PRO A 2 19.88 -31.31 -14.94
CA PRO A 2 19.02 -30.69 -15.96
C PRO A 2 19.89 -30.14 -17.11
N SER A 3 19.44 -30.38 -18.34
CA SER A 3 20.12 -29.97 -19.57
C SER A 3 20.15 -28.44 -19.71
N GLN A 4 21.15 -27.92 -20.41
CA GLN A 4 21.38 -26.48 -20.57
C GLN A 4 20.15 -25.75 -21.18
N HIS A 5 19.44 -26.42 -22.09
CA HIS A 5 18.17 -25.93 -22.65
C HIS A 5 17.02 -25.83 -21.62
N GLN A 6 17.02 -26.70 -20.62
CA GLN A 6 15.98 -26.72 -19.58
C GLN A 6 16.18 -25.57 -18.58
N ARG A 7 17.44 -25.22 -18.28
CA ARG A 7 17.79 -24.03 -17.48
C ARG A 7 17.43 -22.73 -18.21
N MET A 8 17.77 -22.62 -19.49
CA MET A 8 17.39 -21.44 -20.30
C MET A 8 15.88 -21.21 -20.34
N ARG A 9 15.06 -22.26 -20.43
CA ARG A 9 13.60 -22.13 -20.40
C ARG A 9 13.08 -21.70 -19.03
N GLN A 10 13.65 -22.20 -17.95
CA GLN A 10 13.30 -21.79 -16.59
C GLN A 10 13.68 -20.32 -16.32
N ASP A 11 14.86 -19.90 -16.78
CA ASP A 11 15.30 -18.51 -16.65
C ASP A 11 14.45 -17.57 -17.49
N ALA A 12 14.10 -17.96 -18.73
CA ALA A 12 13.22 -17.17 -19.58
C ALA A 12 11.80 -17.03 -18.97
N ALA A 13 11.25 -18.10 -18.41
CA ALA A 13 9.97 -18.05 -17.70
C ALA A 13 10.05 -17.16 -16.45
N ARG A 14 11.14 -17.25 -15.68
CA ARG A 14 11.39 -16.40 -14.51
C ARG A 14 11.54 -14.91 -14.90
N ILE A 15 12.23 -14.61 -15.99
CA ILE A 15 12.38 -13.25 -16.51
C ILE A 15 11.04 -12.70 -17.03
N LEU A 16 10.24 -13.54 -17.70
CA LEU A 16 8.89 -13.15 -18.14
C LEU A 16 7.96 -12.91 -16.95
N ASP A 17 8.02 -13.74 -15.90
CA ASP A 17 7.27 -13.58 -14.65
C ASP A 17 7.67 -12.28 -13.93
N LEU A 18 8.97 -11.95 -13.92
CA LEU A 18 9.48 -10.67 -13.40
C LEU A 18 9.10 -9.45 -14.25
N ARG A 19 8.73 -9.64 -15.52
CA ARG A 19 8.24 -8.58 -16.42
C ARG A 19 6.73 -8.35 -16.31
N GLN A 20 5.99 -9.26 -15.66
CA GLN A 20 4.58 -9.03 -15.36
C GLN A 20 4.46 -7.95 -14.28
N THR A 21 3.32 -7.27 -14.25
CA THR A 21 2.99 -6.31 -13.19
C THR A 21 3.29 -6.94 -11.82
N PRO A 22 4.10 -6.30 -10.95
CA PRO A 22 4.42 -6.79 -9.62
C PRO A 22 3.14 -7.18 -8.90
N LYS A 23 3.19 -8.27 -8.14
CA LYS A 23 2.01 -8.77 -7.41
C LYS A 23 1.39 -7.74 -6.46
N THR A 24 2.14 -6.70 -6.10
CA THR A 24 1.73 -5.61 -5.22
C THR A 24 1.21 -4.37 -5.97
N ALA A 25 1.28 -4.34 -7.30
CA ALA A 25 0.83 -3.21 -8.12
C ALA A 25 -0.49 -3.54 -8.82
N LEU A 26 -1.37 -2.54 -8.90
CA LEU A 26 -2.66 -2.65 -9.58
C LEU A 26 -2.53 -2.28 -11.06
N GLY A 27 -3.29 -2.97 -11.92
CA GLY A 27 -3.39 -2.60 -13.34
C GLY A 27 -4.28 -1.38 -13.60
N LYS A 28 -5.09 -0.95 -12.62
CA LYS A 28 -5.91 0.25 -12.68
C LYS A 28 -5.96 0.95 -11.33
N ARG A 29 -6.28 2.24 -11.33
CA ARG A 29 -6.50 3.00 -10.11
C ARG A 29 -7.76 2.47 -9.40
N ARG A 30 -7.63 2.26 -8.10
CA ARG A 30 -8.72 2.02 -7.15
C ARG A 30 -9.55 3.30 -6.91
N SER A 31 -10.86 3.16 -6.69
CA SER A 31 -11.69 4.31 -6.28
C SER A 31 -11.38 4.71 -4.82
N SER A 32 -11.62 5.96 -4.44
CA SER A 32 -11.43 6.37 -3.04
C SER A 32 -12.30 5.54 -2.10
N GLU A 33 -13.54 5.23 -2.48
CA GLU A 33 -14.48 4.43 -1.69
C GLU A 33 -13.97 3.02 -1.40
N GLU A 34 -13.40 2.34 -2.41
CA GLU A 34 -12.80 1.01 -2.24
C GLU A 34 -11.62 1.04 -1.26
N LEU A 35 -10.81 2.11 -1.27
CA LEU A 35 -9.70 2.26 -0.34
C LEU A 35 -10.20 2.49 1.07
N LEU A 36 -11.15 3.41 1.24
CA LEU A 36 -11.71 3.74 2.54
C LEU A 36 -12.44 2.53 3.14
N ALA A 37 -13.15 1.74 2.35
CA ALA A 37 -13.76 0.50 2.81
C ALA A 37 -12.73 -0.52 3.33
N ALA A 38 -11.58 -0.66 2.67
CA ALA A 38 -10.49 -1.50 3.16
C ALA A 38 -9.90 -0.98 4.47
N VAL A 39 -9.78 0.35 4.62
CA VAL A 39 -9.37 0.99 5.88
C VAL A 39 -10.38 0.70 6.98
N GLU A 40 -11.68 0.86 6.75
CA GLU A 40 -12.73 0.57 7.74
C GLU A 40 -12.68 -0.89 8.21
N GLN A 41 -12.52 -1.83 7.29
CA GLN A 41 -12.39 -3.25 7.62
C GLN A 41 -11.12 -3.53 8.44
N ALA A 42 -10.00 -2.89 8.11
CA ALA A 42 -8.76 -3.02 8.86
C ALA A 42 -8.88 -2.43 10.28
N LEU A 43 -9.60 -1.32 10.46
CA LEU A 43 -9.88 -0.75 11.78
C LEU A 43 -10.72 -1.69 12.63
N ALA A 44 -11.79 -2.26 12.05
CA ALA A 44 -12.62 -3.24 12.74
C ALA A 44 -11.81 -4.48 13.16
N ALA A 45 -10.95 -4.99 12.28
CA ALA A 45 -10.08 -6.14 12.58
C ALA A 45 -9.03 -5.82 13.66
N ALA A 46 -8.56 -4.58 13.76
CA ALA A 46 -7.65 -4.12 14.81
C ALA A 46 -8.36 -3.70 16.10
N ASP A 47 -9.70 -3.81 16.14
CA ASP A 47 -10.53 -3.35 17.25
C ASP A 47 -10.23 -1.87 17.59
N ILE A 48 -10.21 -1.04 16.54
CA ILE A 48 -10.11 0.41 16.62
C ILE A 48 -11.50 1.01 16.33
N PRO A 49 -12.09 1.77 17.28
CA PRO A 49 -13.36 2.45 17.05
C PRO A 49 -13.28 3.45 15.89
N ARG A 50 -14.32 3.51 15.05
CA ARG A 50 -14.35 4.38 13.86
C ARG A 50 -14.16 5.86 14.19
N GLU A 51 -14.57 6.28 15.38
CA GLU A 51 -14.48 7.65 15.90
C GLU A 51 -13.05 8.11 16.12
N ARG A 52 -12.10 7.16 16.22
CA ARG A 52 -10.67 7.46 16.29
C ARG A 52 -10.13 7.92 14.95
N TRP A 53 -10.71 7.49 13.84
CA TRP A 53 -10.35 7.96 12.51
C TRP A 53 -11.02 9.30 12.22
N LYS A 54 -10.21 10.36 12.15
CA LYS A 54 -10.68 11.74 11.99
C LYS A 54 -10.85 12.14 10.55
N ASP A 55 -9.84 11.90 9.73
CA ASP A 55 -9.85 12.35 8.35
C ASP A 55 -9.00 11.45 7.44
N SER A 56 -9.26 11.55 6.15
CA SER A 56 -8.48 10.91 5.10
C SER A 56 -8.34 11.84 3.91
N ILE A 57 -7.10 12.20 3.60
CA ILE A 57 -6.79 13.16 2.54
C ILE A 57 -6.08 12.43 1.40
N PRO A 58 -6.74 12.25 0.24
CA PRO A 58 -6.08 11.67 -0.92
C PRO A 58 -5.05 12.65 -1.46
N GLN A 59 -3.81 12.18 -1.61
CA GLN A 59 -2.73 12.98 -2.16
C GLN A 59 -2.77 12.92 -3.70
N PRO A 60 -2.20 13.94 -4.38
CA PRO A 60 -2.03 13.90 -5.83
C PRO A 60 -1.25 12.65 -6.26
N LEU A 61 -1.69 12.06 -7.36
CA LEU A 61 -0.99 10.92 -7.96
C LEU A 61 0.41 11.35 -8.37
N SER A 62 1.42 10.63 -7.89
CA SER A 62 2.82 10.94 -8.17
C SER A 62 3.47 9.83 -9.00
N ARG A 63 4.47 10.16 -9.79
CA ARG A 63 5.23 9.15 -10.54
C ARG A 63 6.36 8.62 -9.66
N VAL A 64 6.55 7.31 -9.65
CA VAL A 64 7.75 6.73 -9.05
C VAL A 64 8.94 7.01 -9.99
N PRO A 65 10.01 7.68 -9.53
CA PRO A 65 11.16 7.98 -10.37
C PRO A 65 11.71 6.72 -11.04
N GLU A 66 12.13 6.87 -12.30
CA GLU A 66 12.75 5.78 -13.09
C GLU A 66 11.89 4.51 -13.21
N SER A 67 10.56 4.67 -13.14
CA SER A 67 9.65 3.54 -13.07
C SER A 67 8.38 3.70 -13.92
N ASP A 68 7.81 2.56 -14.28
CA ASP A 68 6.52 2.44 -14.96
C ASP A 68 5.33 2.49 -13.98
N TYR A 69 5.57 2.83 -12.71
CA TYR A 69 4.51 2.94 -11.71
C TYR A 69 4.19 4.39 -11.35
N GLN A 70 2.92 4.60 -11.06
CA GLN A 70 2.43 5.75 -10.32
C GLN A 70 2.10 5.32 -8.89
N ARG A 71 2.32 6.21 -7.94
CA ARG A 71 2.01 6.02 -6.54
C ARG A 71 0.81 6.87 -6.18
N GLN A 72 -0.21 6.21 -5.66
CA GLN A 72 -1.34 6.86 -5.01
C GLN A 72 -1.12 6.76 -3.50
N VAL A 73 -1.23 7.89 -2.81
CA VAL A 73 -1.15 7.98 -1.36
C VAL A 73 -2.45 8.56 -0.84
N THR A 74 -2.91 8.06 0.30
CA THR A 74 -3.96 8.66 1.10
C THR A 74 -3.45 8.76 2.52
N GLN A 75 -3.40 9.99 3.02
CA GLN A 75 -2.97 10.29 4.37
C GLN A 75 -4.16 10.08 5.31
N LEU A 76 -3.96 9.36 6.40
CA LEU A 76 -4.97 9.05 7.40
C LEU A 76 -4.59 9.68 8.73
N TYR A 77 -5.59 10.24 9.41
CA TYR A 77 -5.43 10.88 10.71
C TYR A 77 -6.24 10.14 11.76
N PHE A 78 -5.59 9.78 12.86
CA PHE A 78 -6.23 9.13 14.00
C PHE A 78 -5.90 9.84 15.30
N ASP A 79 -6.85 9.87 16.22
CA ASP A 79 -6.63 10.44 17.55
C ASP A 79 -6.51 9.35 18.62
N ASP A 80 -5.58 9.54 19.56
CA ASP A 80 -5.44 8.72 20.76
C ASP A 80 -5.47 7.21 20.46
N LEU A 81 -4.51 6.77 19.65
CA LEU A 81 -4.22 5.37 19.38
C LEU A 81 -2.98 4.90 20.15
N GLY A 82 -3.02 3.67 20.65
CA GLY A 82 -1.85 2.96 21.14
C GLY A 82 -1.04 2.35 19.99
N LEU A 83 0.28 2.21 20.18
CA LEU A 83 1.18 1.63 19.17
C LEU A 83 0.80 0.19 18.81
N GLU A 84 0.30 -0.60 19.76
CA GLU A 84 -0.17 -1.96 19.51
C GLU A 84 -1.33 -2.00 18.52
N LYS A 85 -2.33 -1.12 18.72
CA LYS A 85 -3.49 -0.99 17.84
C LYS A 85 -3.09 -0.53 16.45
N LEU A 86 -2.16 0.42 16.38
CA LEU A 86 -1.59 0.89 15.10
C LEU A 86 -0.89 -0.24 14.34
N ALA A 87 -0.07 -1.05 15.03
CA ALA A 87 0.60 -2.20 14.42
C ALA A 87 -0.42 -3.26 13.95
N ALA A 88 -1.43 -3.56 14.76
CA ALA A 88 -2.51 -4.47 14.41
C ALA A 88 -3.27 -3.98 13.17
N PHE A 89 -3.56 -2.67 13.07
CA PHE A 89 -4.17 -2.05 11.90
C PHE A 89 -3.31 -2.23 10.64
N ALA A 90 -2.02 -1.92 10.70
CA ALA A 90 -1.12 -2.06 9.54
C ALA A 90 -1.04 -3.51 9.05
N VAL A 91 -1.02 -4.48 9.97
CA VAL A 91 -1.05 -5.91 9.64
C VAL A 91 -2.38 -6.31 9.02
N ALA A 92 -3.50 -5.90 9.62
CA ALA A 92 -4.84 -6.20 9.10
C ALA A 92 -5.06 -5.63 7.70
N LEU A 93 -4.63 -4.39 7.46
CA LEU A 93 -4.74 -3.73 6.17
C LEU A 93 -4.01 -4.52 5.08
N ARG A 94 -2.78 -4.97 5.35
CA ARG A 94 -1.98 -5.76 4.41
C ARG A 94 -2.51 -7.18 4.19
N GLN A 95 -3.15 -7.77 5.21
CA GLN A 95 -3.79 -9.09 5.08
C GLN A 95 -5.06 -9.03 4.24
N LEU A 96 -5.87 -7.98 4.41
CA LEU A 96 -7.04 -7.72 3.59
C LEU A 96 -6.65 -7.41 2.15
N ASP A 97 -5.59 -6.64 1.97
CA ASP A 97 -5.08 -6.26 0.66
C ASP A 97 -3.55 -6.16 0.61
N PRO A 98 -2.87 -7.15 0.01
CA PRO A 98 -1.42 -7.15 -0.13
C PRO A 98 -0.83 -6.03 -1.01
N THR A 99 -1.67 -5.29 -1.75
CA THR A 99 -1.25 -4.17 -2.59
C THR A 99 -1.19 -2.85 -1.83
N LEU A 100 -1.85 -2.76 -0.67
CA LEU A 100 -1.79 -1.61 0.22
C LEU A 100 -0.57 -1.71 1.14
N ASN A 101 0.08 -0.57 1.35
CA ASN A 101 1.21 -0.46 2.25
C ASN A 101 1.09 0.77 3.14
N VAL A 102 1.66 0.70 4.35
CA VAL A 102 1.84 1.87 5.22
C VAL A 102 3.27 2.36 5.03
N SER A 103 3.48 3.61 4.59
CA SER A 103 4.79 4.10 4.17
C SER A 103 5.34 5.28 4.99
N SER A 104 4.47 6.05 5.64
CA SER A 104 4.85 7.16 6.53
C SER A 104 4.11 7.04 7.86
N LEU A 105 4.77 7.43 8.95
CA LEU A 105 4.21 7.41 10.30
C LEU A 105 4.70 8.62 11.11
N GLY A 106 3.78 9.54 11.40
CA GLY A 106 3.91 10.62 12.37
C GLY A 106 3.16 10.27 13.65
N LEU A 107 3.82 10.48 14.79
CA LEU A 107 3.25 10.24 16.12
C LEU A 107 3.40 11.49 16.97
N THR A 108 2.29 12.01 17.46
CA THR A 108 2.27 13.11 18.42
C THR A 108 1.71 12.60 19.74
N GLN A 109 2.55 12.59 20.78
CA GLN A 109 2.15 12.10 22.09
C GLN A 109 1.12 13.03 22.74
N ARG A 110 0.03 12.47 23.28
CA ARG A 110 -0.93 13.24 24.07
C ARG A 110 -0.58 13.21 25.56
N PRO A 111 -0.95 14.24 26.35
CA PRO A 111 -0.57 14.33 27.76
C PRO A 111 -1.14 13.24 28.68
N LEU A 112 -2.28 12.64 28.33
CA LEU A 112 -3.04 11.74 29.21
C LEU A 112 -2.95 10.27 28.78
N SER A 113 -2.96 9.99 27.48
CA SER A 113 -2.73 8.66 26.91
C SER A 113 -2.69 8.71 25.38
N GLY A 114 -2.00 7.74 24.77
CA GLY A 114 -2.05 7.50 23.33
C GLY A 114 -1.30 8.52 22.48
N PHE A 115 -1.41 8.33 21.17
CA PHE A 115 -0.81 9.17 20.15
C PHE A 115 -1.87 9.66 19.20
N ASP A 116 -1.78 10.93 18.82
CA ASP A 116 -2.39 11.40 17.58
C ASP A 116 -1.45 10.94 16.45
N VAL A 117 -2.02 10.19 15.51
CA VAL A 117 -1.29 9.44 14.49
C VAL A 117 -1.62 10.04 13.12
N GLU A 118 -0.57 10.32 12.37
CA GLU A 118 -0.64 10.61 10.95
C GLU A 118 0.06 9.47 10.21
N LEU A 119 -0.60 8.82 9.26
CA LEU A 119 0.04 7.76 8.49
C LEU A 119 -0.38 7.80 7.02
N ASP A 120 0.52 7.34 6.17
CA ASP A 120 0.24 7.22 4.73
C ASP A 120 -0.11 5.79 4.37
N VAL A 121 -1.28 5.60 3.77
CA VAL A 121 -1.61 4.36 3.05
C VAL A 121 -1.37 4.59 1.56
N GLU A 122 -0.50 3.78 0.98
CA GLU A 122 -0.13 3.88 -0.42
C GLU A 122 -0.33 2.57 -1.19
N TYR A 123 -0.51 2.70 -2.50
CA TYR A 123 -0.44 1.59 -3.44
C TYR A 123 0.13 2.04 -4.78
N LEU A 124 0.65 1.06 -5.52
CA LEU A 124 1.22 1.28 -6.84
C LEU A 124 0.22 0.96 -7.94
N VAL A 125 0.19 1.80 -8.96
CA VAL A 125 -0.57 1.58 -10.20
C VAL A 125 0.42 1.46 -11.34
N TYR A 126 0.34 0.38 -12.10
CA TYR A 126 1.14 0.21 -13.31
C TYR A 126 0.62 1.15 -14.42
N ALA A 127 1.49 2.04 -14.87
CA ALA A 127 1.23 3.07 -15.87
C ALA A 127 2.48 3.28 -16.75
N PRO A 128 2.81 2.29 -17.61
CA PRO A 128 4.00 2.35 -18.44
C PRO A 128 3.94 3.55 -19.38
N GLN A 129 5.09 4.19 -19.62
CA GLN A 129 5.13 5.26 -20.63
C GLN A 129 4.92 4.65 -22.02
N LEU A 130 3.81 4.98 -22.66
CA LEU A 130 3.66 4.87 -24.11
C LEU A 130 4.66 5.84 -24.75
N GLY A 131 5.94 5.48 -24.89
CA GLY A 131 6.88 6.35 -25.60
C GLY A 131 8.38 6.30 -25.31
N LYS A 132 8.95 5.28 -24.67
CA LYS A 132 10.38 5.00 -24.87
C LYS A 132 10.54 3.75 -25.73
N LYS A 133 10.42 3.95 -27.06
CA LYS A 133 11.05 3.02 -28.00
C LYS A 133 12.55 2.99 -27.67
N PRO A 134 13.18 1.80 -27.57
CA PRO A 134 14.63 1.71 -27.68
C PRO A 134 15.11 2.23 -29.04
#